data_AF-A0A382VF45-F1
#
_entry.id   AF-A0A382VF45-F1
#
_cell.length_a   1.000
_cell.length_b   1.000
_cell.length_c   1.000
_cell.angle_alpha   90.00
_cell.angle_beta   90.00
_cell.angle_gamma   90.00
#
_symmetry.space_group_name_H-M   'P 1'
#
loop_
_entity.id
_entity.type
_entity.pdbx_description
1 polymer ?
#
loop_
_entity_poly.entity_id
_entity_poly.type
_entity_poly.pdbx_seq_one_letter_code
_entity_poly.pdbx_strand_id
1 'polypeptide(L)'
;FVPGPSIHTGLYATFLEVKKRVPEDSALLTWWDYGYAITDATGLATFHDGGAQTSPKTYFIARGLIGSDPEELYDITQYLATKGNRGISENNTSPEALLAAVRNPKLKPWNPIYLFFTADMTGKYGAISKLGSWDIVNGGSKPRGYQNLACNKITNEEMSCRGAKIDLKAGKINNQVPLKRLVFIRDGQVLREQKFGHAQGYTLQLLVSGQRIVEVQLIDDVVFRSNYNQMFLLGRYDRELFEETYNAFPFSRLYRVKF
;
A
#
# COMPACT_ATOMS: atom_id res chain seq x y z
N PHE A 1 -4.02 5.47 -32.32
CA PHE A 1 -3.77 5.30 -30.88
C PHE A 1 -3.13 6.58 -30.37
N VAL A 2 -3.80 7.30 -29.46
CA VAL A 2 -3.23 8.49 -28.79
C VAL A 2 -2.83 8.03 -27.39
N PRO A 3 -1.54 8.06 -27.02
CA PRO A 3 -1.13 7.66 -25.68
C PRO A 3 -1.75 8.60 -24.65
N GLY A 4 -2.35 8.02 -23.61
CA GLY A 4 -2.85 8.77 -22.47
C GLY A 4 -1.70 9.33 -21.62
N PRO A 5 -1.99 10.25 -20.67
CA PRO A 5 -1.00 10.75 -19.74
C PRO A 5 -0.46 9.62 -18.85
N SER A 6 0.81 9.70 -18.45
CA SER A 6 1.47 8.72 -17.58
C SER A 6 0.85 8.62 -16.18
N ILE A 7 0.16 9.67 -15.75
CA ILE A 7 -0.58 9.74 -14.48
C ILE A 7 -2.03 10.04 -14.80
N HIS A 8 -2.94 9.22 -14.26
CA HIS A 8 -4.37 9.44 -14.40
C HIS A 8 -4.76 10.81 -13.83
N THR A 9 -5.58 11.59 -14.52
CA THR A 9 -5.92 12.97 -14.13
C THR A 9 -6.56 13.05 -12.75
N GLY A 10 -7.43 12.10 -12.40
CA GLY A 10 -8.01 11.99 -11.06
C GLY A 10 -6.98 11.74 -9.95
N LEU A 11 -5.88 11.05 -10.26
CA LEU A 11 -4.76 10.87 -9.33
C LEU A 11 -3.89 12.12 -9.27
N TYR A 12 -3.56 12.73 -10.41
CA TYR A 12 -2.76 13.96 -10.43
C TYR A 12 -3.45 15.11 -9.67
N ALA A 13 -4.77 15.20 -9.73
CA ALA A 13 -5.55 16.15 -8.94
C ALA A 13 -5.31 16.00 -7.43
N THR A 14 -5.03 14.78 -6.95
CA THR A 14 -4.74 14.56 -5.53
C THR A 14 -3.38 15.12 -5.11
N PHE A 15 -2.41 15.23 -6.03
CA PHE A 15 -1.12 15.87 -5.74
C PHE A 15 -1.31 17.36 -5.43
N LEU A 16 -2.19 18.02 -6.18
CA LEU A 16 -2.53 19.44 -5.95
C LEU A 16 -3.26 19.63 -4.61
N GLU A 17 -4.06 18.65 -4.19
CA GLU A 17 -4.71 18.66 -2.88
C GLU A 17 -3.71 18.41 -1.74
N VAL A 18 -2.71 17.54 -1.96
CA VAL A 18 -1.60 17.32 -1.02
C VAL A 18 -0.80 18.61 -0.83
N LYS A 19 -0.45 19.34 -1.91
CA LYS A 19 0.26 20.63 -1.85
C LYS A 19 -0.40 21.65 -0.92
N LYS A 20 -1.73 21.69 -0.89
CA LYS A 20 -2.49 22.64 -0.06
C LYS A 20 -2.53 22.27 1.42
N ARG A 21 -2.26 21.00 1.76
CA ARG A 21 -2.48 20.43 3.10
C ARG A 21 -1.18 20.13 3.85
N VAL A 22 -0.13 19.79 3.13
CA VAL A 22 1.15 19.37 3.70
C VAL A 22 2.09 20.58 3.80
N PRO A 23 2.71 20.85 4.97
CA PRO A 23 3.70 21.91 5.11
C PRO A 23 4.89 21.74 4.16
N GLU A 24 5.43 22.85 3.64
CA GLU A 24 6.48 22.85 2.60
C GLU A 24 7.79 22.17 3.03
N ASP A 25 8.10 22.17 4.32
CA ASP A 25 9.29 21.53 4.91
C ASP A 25 9.14 20.01 5.12
N SER A 26 7.95 19.46 4.85
CA SER A 26 7.64 18.06 5.07
C SER A 26 8.21 17.15 3.98
N ALA A 27 8.27 15.84 4.27
CA ALA A 27 8.64 14.83 3.29
C ALA A 27 7.57 13.73 3.16
N LEU A 28 7.40 13.23 1.94
CA LEU A 28 6.43 12.19 1.59
C LEU A 28 7.11 10.82 1.41
N LEU A 29 6.74 9.86 2.26
CA LEU A 29 7.02 8.45 2.01
C LEU A 29 5.91 7.89 1.13
N THR A 30 6.29 7.56 -0.11
CA THR A 30 5.45 6.97 -1.14
C THR A 30 6.32 6.06 -2.02
N TRP A 31 5.73 5.33 -2.95
CA TRP A 31 6.50 4.54 -3.91
C TRP A 31 7.18 5.43 -4.97
N TRP A 32 8.37 5.04 -5.43
CA TRP A 32 9.28 5.91 -6.18
C TRP A 32 8.75 6.37 -7.55
N ASP A 33 7.87 5.60 -8.19
CA ASP A 33 7.42 5.82 -9.56
C ASP A 33 6.89 7.24 -9.81
N TYR A 34 6.24 7.84 -8.81
CA TYR A 34 5.72 9.21 -8.90
C TYR A 34 6.52 10.24 -8.12
N GLY A 35 7.69 9.88 -7.59
CA GLY A 35 8.54 10.77 -6.80
C GLY A 35 8.81 12.11 -7.49
N TYR A 36 9.31 12.09 -8.73
CA TYR A 36 9.56 13.32 -9.49
C TYR A 36 8.29 14.13 -9.78
N ALA A 37 7.20 13.47 -10.16
CA ALA A 37 5.94 14.16 -10.50
C ALA A 37 5.30 14.82 -9.26
N ILE A 38 5.42 14.16 -8.10
CA ILE A 38 4.99 14.70 -6.81
C ILE A 38 5.85 15.91 -6.45
N THR A 39 7.18 15.80 -6.52
CA THR A 39 8.09 16.92 -6.23
C THR A 39 7.82 18.11 -7.15
N ASP A 40 7.65 17.88 -8.46
CA ASP A 40 7.33 18.93 -9.44
C ASP A 40 5.99 19.62 -9.13
N ALA A 41 4.92 18.86 -8.89
CA ALA A 41 3.60 19.43 -8.64
C ALA A 41 3.52 20.16 -7.28
N THR A 42 4.15 19.60 -6.24
CA THR A 42 3.93 20.00 -4.85
C THR A 42 5.05 20.83 -4.25
N GLY A 43 6.29 20.69 -4.73
CA GLY A 43 7.49 21.22 -4.09
C GLY A 43 7.99 20.41 -2.89
N LEU A 44 7.29 19.34 -2.50
CA LEU A 44 7.62 18.51 -1.34
C LEU A 44 8.72 17.51 -1.66
N ALA A 45 9.57 17.22 -0.69
CA ALA A 45 10.56 16.16 -0.81
C ALA A 45 9.88 14.77 -0.77
N THR A 46 10.41 13.81 -1.52
CA THR A 46 10.02 12.39 -1.45
C THR A 46 11.16 11.54 -0.92
N PHE A 47 10.84 10.43 -0.26
CA PHE A 47 11.88 9.54 0.27
C PHE A 47 12.70 8.88 -0.84
N HIS A 48 12.11 8.64 -2.01
CA HIS A 48 12.79 8.19 -3.20
C HIS A 48 12.00 8.56 -4.47
N ASP A 49 12.65 8.47 -5.61
CA ASP A 49 12.14 8.80 -6.94
C ASP A 49 12.83 7.93 -8.01
N GLY A 50 12.55 8.17 -9.28
CA GLY A 50 13.13 7.41 -10.39
C GLY A 50 14.66 7.45 -10.49
N GLY A 51 15.32 8.50 -9.97
CA GLY A 51 16.78 8.58 -9.92
C GLY A 51 17.39 7.89 -8.70
N ALA A 52 16.63 7.74 -7.61
CA ALA A 52 17.12 7.19 -6.34
C ALA A 52 16.60 5.77 -6.01
N GLN A 53 15.77 5.17 -6.87
CA GLN A 53 15.09 3.90 -6.60
C GLN A 53 16.02 2.69 -6.42
N THR A 54 17.25 2.74 -6.94
CA THR A 54 18.25 1.67 -6.78
C THR A 54 18.94 1.66 -5.41
N SER A 55 18.64 2.62 -4.53
CA SER A 55 19.25 2.69 -3.20
C SER A 55 18.66 1.68 -2.21
N PRO A 56 19.40 1.27 -1.15
CA PRO A 56 18.93 0.33 -0.14
C PRO A 56 17.64 0.77 0.58
N LYS A 57 17.37 2.07 0.67
CA LYS A 57 16.13 2.62 1.23
C LYS A 57 14.87 2.10 0.52
N THR A 58 14.93 1.81 -0.78
CA THR A 58 13.79 1.26 -1.52
C THR A 58 13.34 -0.10 -0.98
N TYR A 59 14.27 -0.93 -0.52
CA TYR A 59 13.94 -2.19 0.17
C TYR A 59 13.11 -1.94 1.43
N PHE A 60 13.54 -1.00 2.28
CA PHE A 60 12.84 -0.72 3.53
C PHE A 60 11.47 -0.06 3.30
N ILE A 61 11.36 0.85 2.33
CA ILE A 61 10.06 1.40 1.93
C ILE A 61 9.14 0.26 1.47
N ALA A 62 9.60 -0.62 0.59
CA ALA A 62 8.83 -1.78 0.16
C ALA A 62 8.44 -2.68 1.34
N ARG A 63 9.37 -2.94 2.27
CA ARG A 63 9.15 -3.75 3.48
C ARG A 63 8.05 -3.16 4.36
N GLY A 64 8.12 -1.86 4.64
CA GLY A 64 7.10 -1.16 5.44
C GLY A 64 5.72 -1.22 4.79
N LEU A 65 5.64 -1.08 3.46
CA LEU A 65 4.38 -1.12 2.72
C LEU A 65 3.73 -2.52 2.73
N ILE A 66 4.51 -3.59 2.59
CA ILE A 66 3.97 -4.97 2.50
C ILE A 66 3.89 -5.69 3.84
N GLY A 67 4.58 -5.19 4.87
CA GLY A 67 4.55 -5.72 6.22
C GLY A 67 3.14 -5.62 6.81
N SER A 68 2.81 -6.52 7.73
CA SER A 68 1.51 -6.53 8.43
C SER A 68 1.54 -5.85 9.79
N ASP A 69 2.69 -5.30 10.17
CA ASP A 69 2.91 -4.66 11.45
C ASP A 69 3.01 -3.13 11.21
N PRO A 70 2.08 -2.33 11.75
CA PRO A 70 2.14 -0.89 11.62
C PRO A 70 3.31 -0.27 12.39
N GLU A 71 3.79 -0.90 13.48
CA GLU A 71 4.98 -0.43 14.20
C GLU A 71 6.24 -0.59 13.34
N GLU A 72 6.38 -1.71 12.61
CA GLU A 72 7.50 -1.90 11.68
C GLU A 72 7.52 -0.81 10.58
N LEU A 73 6.35 -0.43 10.04
CA LEU A 73 6.26 0.69 9.07
C LEU A 73 6.63 2.02 9.72
N TYR A 74 6.15 2.27 10.93
CA TYR A 74 6.45 3.48 11.69
C TYR A 74 7.97 3.62 11.95
N ASP A 75 8.61 2.56 12.45
CA ASP A 75 10.05 2.53 12.77
C ASP A 75 10.90 2.71 11.52
N ILE A 76 10.55 2.00 10.43
CA ILE A 76 11.20 2.17 9.13
C ILE A 76 11.10 3.63 8.69
N THR A 77 9.92 4.24 8.81
CA THR A 77 9.72 5.63 8.40
C THR A 77 10.58 6.58 9.23
N GLN A 78 10.60 6.41 10.55
CA GLN A 78 11.43 7.20 11.47
C GLN A 78 12.92 7.06 11.18
N TYR A 79 13.39 5.83 10.98
CA TYR A 79 14.78 5.53 10.69
C TYR A 79 15.22 6.17 9.38
N LEU A 80 14.43 5.99 8.31
CA LEU A 80 14.74 6.55 7.01
C LEU A 80 14.72 8.09 7.02
N ALA A 81 13.81 8.70 7.80
CA ALA A 81 13.71 10.15 7.92
C ALA A 81 14.90 10.78 8.66
N THR A 82 15.50 10.05 9.60
CA THR A 82 16.57 10.59 10.47
C THR A 82 17.98 10.14 10.09
N LYS A 83 18.11 8.98 9.44
CA LYS A 83 19.40 8.36 9.13
C LYS A 83 19.59 8.11 7.63
N GLY A 84 18.51 7.88 6.89
CA GLY A 84 18.52 7.67 5.44
C GLY A 84 19.51 6.58 4.99
N ASN A 85 20.03 6.72 3.76
CA ASN A 85 20.99 5.76 3.20
C ASN A 85 22.31 5.71 3.97
N ARG A 86 22.72 6.82 4.59
CA ARG A 86 23.95 6.87 5.38
C ARG A 86 23.87 5.92 6.57
N GLY A 87 22.79 5.98 7.36
CA GLY A 87 22.64 5.06 8.49
C GLY A 87 22.47 3.61 8.06
N ILE A 88 21.80 3.35 6.93
CA ILE A 88 21.76 1.98 6.37
C ILE A 88 23.18 1.48 6.13
N SER A 89 24.03 2.28 5.48
CA SER A 89 25.42 1.91 5.21
C SER A 89 26.24 1.73 6.49
N GLU A 90 26.08 2.60 7.49
CA GLU A 90 26.80 2.55 8.77
C GLU A 90 26.44 1.31 9.60
N ASN A 91 25.18 0.84 9.51
CA ASN A 91 24.69 -0.33 10.26
C ASN A 91 24.73 -1.64 9.46
N ASN A 92 25.24 -1.62 8.22
CA ASN A 92 25.33 -2.80 7.36
C ASN A 92 26.53 -3.71 7.70
N THR A 93 26.80 -3.92 9.00
CA THR A 93 27.85 -4.82 9.49
C THR A 93 27.39 -6.29 9.49
N SER A 94 26.11 -6.54 9.75
CA SER A 94 25.42 -7.81 9.52
C SER A 94 23.93 -7.56 9.25
N PRO A 95 23.20 -8.53 8.65
CA PRO A 95 21.75 -8.43 8.49
C PRO A 95 21.01 -8.14 9.81
N GLU A 96 21.41 -8.79 10.90
CA GLU A 96 20.81 -8.66 12.23
C GLU A 96 21.06 -7.26 12.80
N ALA A 97 22.28 -6.75 12.69
CA ALA A 97 22.63 -5.41 13.15
C ALA A 97 21.84 -4.33 12.39
N LEU A 98 21.71 -4.48 11.06
CA LEU A 98 20.93 -3.58 10.23
C LEU A 98 19.45 -3.59 10.62
N LEU A 99 18.84 -4.77 10.75
CA LEU A 99 17.43 -4.88 11.15
C LEU A 99 17.19 -4.35 12.56
N ALA A 100 18.11 -4.60 13.49
CA ALA A 100 18.02 -4.07 14.86
C ALA A 100 18.08 -2.54 14.88
N ALA A 101 18.92 -1.93 14.04
CA ALA A 101 19.01 -0.47 13.93
C ALA A 101 17.72 0.14 13.34
N VAL A 102 17.16 -0.48 12.29
CA VAL A 102 15.95 0.00 11.61
C VAL A 102 14.71 -0.13 12.49
N ARG A 103 14.60 -1.21 13.28
CA ARG A 103 13.47 -1.47 14.20
C ARG A 103 13.61 -0.80 15.57
N ASN A 104 14.63 0.03 15.75
CA ASN A 104 14.83 0.74 17.02
C ASN A 104 15.41 2.14 16.80
N PRO A 105 14.75 2.98 15.98
CA PRO A 105 15.20 4.33 15.69
C PRO A 105 15.18 5.19 16.96
N LYS A 106 16.29 5.89 17.24
CA LYS A 106 16.43 6.72 18.45
C LYS A 106 16.08 8.18 18.26
N LEU A 107 16.24 8.68 17.04
CA LEU A 107 16.02 10.08 16.70
C LEU A 107 14.63 10.24 16.11
N LYS A 108 13.95 11.33 16.45
CA LYS A 108 12.72 11.75 15.77
C LYS A 108 13.06 12.75 14.66
N PRO A 109 12.39 12.71 13.51
CA PRO A 109 12.60 13.72 12.47
C PRO A 109 12.10 15.09 12.96
N TRP A 110 12.80 16.13 12.53
CA TRP A 110 12.46 17.52 12.86
C TRP A 110 11.24 17.97 12.08
N ASN A 111 11.20 17.62 10.80
CA ASN A 111 10.14 17.99 9.89
C ASN A 111 9.04 16.92 9.89
N PRO A 112 7.78 17.30 9.66
CA PRO A 112 6.69 16.33 9.55
C PRO A 112 6.90 15.36 8.39
N ILE A 113 6.53 14.10 8.61
CA ILE A 113 6.55 13.06 7.58
C ILE A 113 5.13 12.60 7.30
N TYR A 114 4.82 12.42 6.02
CA TYR A 114 3.53 11.88 5.58
C TYR A 114 3.72 10.61 4.76
N LEU A 115 2.89 9.60 5.03
CA LEU A 115 2.71 8.43 4.18
C LEU A 115 1.67 8.76 3.11
N PHE A 116 2.06 8.65 1.85
CA PHE A 116 1.19 8.95 0.72
C PHE A 116 0.99 7.72 -0.17
N PHE A 117 -0.18 7.11 -0.05
CA PHE A 117 -0.59 5.97 -0.85
C PHE A 117 -1.31 6.43 -2.11
N THR A 118 -0.96 5.84 -3.25
CA THR A 118 -1.55 6.14 -4.55
C THR A 118 -2.03 4.86 -5.24
N ALA A 119 -3.12 4.95 -6.01
CA ALA A 119 -3.80 3.80 -6.59
C ALA A 119 -2.93 2.94 -7.52
N ASP A 120 -1.94 3.54 -8.18
CA ASP A 120 -1.02 2.84 -9.07
C ASP A 120 -0.17 1.78 -8.32
N MET A 121 0.05 1.98 -7.02
CA MET A 121 0.77 1.03 -6.18
C MET A 121 0.10 -0.34 -6.15
N THR A 122 -1.22 -0.43 -6.35
CA THR A 122 -1.94 -1.71 -6.45
C THR A 122 -1.44 -2.52 -7.64
N GLY A 123 -1.33 -1.90 -8.81
CA GLY A 123 -0.81 -2.54 -10.02
C GLY A 123 0.69 -2.84 -9.95
N LYS A 124 1.43 -2.08 -9.14
CA LYS A 124 2.88 -2.24 -8.93
C LYS A 124 3.21 -3.14 -7.74
N TYR A 125 2.21 -3.57 -6.98
CA TYR A 125 2.40 -4.28 -5.73
C TYR A 125 3.22 -5.56 -5.89
N GLY A 126 3.15 -6.24 -7.04
CA GLY A 126 4.00 -7.40 -7.32
C GLY A 126 5.51 -7.08 -7.24
N ALA A 127 5.93 -5.94 -7.76
CA ALA A 127 7.32 -5.48 -7.70
C ALA A 127 7.69 -4.98 -6.30
N ILE A 128 6.79 -4.20 -5.66
CA ILE A 128 6.95 -3.76 -4.27
C ILE A 128 7.12 -4.98 -3.36
N SER A 129 6.25 -5.97 -3.50
CA SER A 129 6.28 -7.22 -2.75
C SER A 129 7.54 -8.02 -3.02
N LYS A 130 8.02 -8.09 -4.27
CA LYS A 130 9.30 -8.74 -4.58
C LYS A 130 10.44 -8.13 -3.76
N LEU A 131 10.54 -6.80 -3.73
CA LEU A 131 11.60 -6.12 -3.00
C LEU A 131 11.43 -6.23 -1.49
N GLY A 132 10.26 -5.88 -0.95
CA GLY A 132 10.03 -5.88 0.50
C GLY A 132 9.97 -7.27 1.14
N SER A 133 9.82 -8.34 0.34
CA SER A 133 9.85 -9.73 0.83
C SER A 133 11.21 -10.40 0.70
N TRP A 134 12.23 -9.67 0.24
CA TRP A 134 13.59 -10.21 0.16
C TRP A 134 14.08 -10.57 1.56
N ASP A 135 14.50 -11.83 1.73
CA ASP A 135 15.17 -12.31 2.93
C ASP A 135 16.63 -11.86 2.86
N ILE A 136 17.01 -10.89 3.70
CA ILE A 136 18.36 -10.33 3.69
C ILE A 136 19.43 -11.29 4.24
N VAL A 137 19.03 -12.35 4.95
CA VAL A 137 19.94 -13.36 5.50
C VAL A 137 20.14 -14.48 4.48
N ASN A 138 19.04 -15.07 4.01
CA ASN A 138 19.08 -16.29 3.18
C ASN A 138 18.96 -16.01 1.69
N GLY A 139 18.61 -14.79 1.30
CA GLY A 139 18.28 -14.43 -0.07
C GLY A 139 16.91 -14.97 -0.53
N GLY A 140 16.44 -14.41 -1.64
CA GLY A 140 15.19 -14.80 -2.28
C GLY A 140 13.98 -13.97 -1.84
N SER A 141 13.01 -13.86 -2.75
CA SER A 141 11.76 -13.11 -2.55
C SER A 141 10.55 -14.03 -2.65
N LYS A 142 9.46 -13.63 -2.00
CA LYS A 142 8.14 -14.29 -2.11
C LYS A 142 7.12 -13.27 -2.63
N PRO A 143 7.21 -12.85 -3.91
CA PRO A 143 6.33 -11.83 -4.45
C PRO A 143 4.87 -12.29 -4.45
N ARG A 144 4.00 -11.37 -4.04
CA ARG A 144 2.54 -11.52 -4.02
C ARG A 144 1.90 -10.30 -4.67
N GLY A 145 0.62 -10.37 -4.99
CA GLY A 145 -0.02 -9.31 -5.77
C GLY A 145 -1.53 -9.27 -5.63
N TYR A 146 -2.09 -8.28 -6.32
CA TYR A 146 -3.52 -8.11 -6.53
C TYR A 146 -3.90 -8.78 -7.85
N GLN A 147 -4.94 -9.59 -7.83
CA GLN A 147 -5.56 -10.09 -9.04
C GLN A 147 -6.90 -9.40 -9.26
N ASN A 148 -6.96 -8.54 -10.28
CA ASN A 148 -8.20 -7.89 -10.66
C ASN A 148 -9.09 -8.84 -11.46
N LEU A 149 -10.35 -8.96 -11.06
CA LEU A 149 -11.36 -9.79 -11.70
C LEU A 149 -12.29 -8.92 -12.54
N ALA A 150 -12.35 -9.21 -13.84
CA ALA A 150 -13.27 -8.54 -14.76
C ALA A 150 -14.67 -9.14 -14.62
N CYS A 151 -15.49 -8.56 -13.73
CA CYS A 151 -16.82 -9.06 -13.41
C CYS A 151 -17.93 -8.35 -14.22
N ASN A 152 -18.83 -9.12 -14.83
CA ASN A 152 -19.93 -8.62 -15.65
C ASN A 152 -21.30 -8.75 -14.98
N LYS A 153 -21.43 -9.58 -13.94
CA LYS A 153 -22.66 -9.72 -13.16
C LYS A 153 -22.30 -9.84 -11.69
N ILE A 154 -22.86 -8.97 -10.85
CA ILE A 154 -22.65 -8.97 -9.41
C ILE A 154 -24.02 -8.91 -8.74
N THR A 155 -24.30 -9.89 -7.89
CA THR A 155 -25.53 -10.00 -7.10
C THR A 155 -25.19 -10.26 -5.63
N ASN A 156 -26.20 -10.39 -4.77
CA ASN A 156 -25.98 -10.75 -3.37
C ASN A 156 -25.54 -12.22 -3.18
N GLU A 157 -25.76 -13.07 -4.18
CA GLU A 157 -25.51 -14.53 -4.06
C GLU A 157 -24.34 -14.99 -4.91
N GLU A 158 -24.05 -14.30 -6.00
CA GLU A 158 -23.08 -14.74 -7.01
C GLU A 158 -22.42 -13.56 -7.71
N MET A 159 -21.14 -13.71 -8.05
CA MET A 159 -20.45 -12.87 -9.02
C MET A 159 -20.00 -13.71 -10.22
N SER A 160 -20.28 -13.22 -11.44
CA SER A 160 -19.73 -13.76 -12.67
C SER A 160 -18.64 -12.84 -13.18
N CYS A 161 -17.45 -13.40 -13.39
CA CYS A 161 -16.28 -12.73 -13.89
C CYS A 161 -15.63 -13.55 -15.00
N ARG A 162 -14.79 -12.91 -15.81
CA ARG A 162 -14.12 -13.56 -16.94
C ARG A 162 -13.29 -14.76 -16.43
N GLY A 163 -13.74 -15.97 -16.74
CA GLY A 163 -13.10 -17.22 -16.32
C GLY A 163 -13.38 -17.67 -14.88
N ALA A 164 -14.24 -16.96 -14.14
CA ALA A 164 -14.51 -17.26 -12.73
C ALA A 164 -15.99 -17.03 -12.37
N LYS A 165 -16.61 -18.05 -11.76
CA LYS A 165 -17.92 -17.98 -11.15
C LYS A 165 -17.75 -18.05 -9.63
N ILE A 166 -18.18 -17.03 -8.91
CA ILE A 166 -17.97 -16.91 -7.47
C ILE A 166 -19.31 -17.07 -6.76
N ASP A 167 -19.41 -18.11 -5.94
CA ASP A 167 -20.53 -18.34 -5.03
C ASP A 167 -20.28 -17.56 -3.72
N LEU A 168 -21.10 -16.54 -3.46
CA LEU A 168 -21.04 -15.68 -2.27
C LEU A 168 -21.83 -16.22 -1.08
N LYS A 169 -22.52 -17.36 -1.23
CA LYS A 169 -23.12 -18.10 -0.11
C LYS A 169 -22.12 -19.11 0.44
N ALA A 170 -21.53 -19.92 -0.44
CA ALA A 170 -20.56 -20.94 -0.07
C ALA A 170 -19.13 -20.39 0.10
N GLY A 171 -18.84 -19.21 -0.46
CA GLY A 171 -17.50 -18.62 -0.44
C GLY A 171 -16.51 -19.42 -1.27
N LYS A 172 -16.86 -19.73 -2.52
CA LYS A 172 -16.00 -20.52 -3.42
C LYS A 172 -15.97 -19.94 -4.83
N ILE A 173 -14.79 -20.00 -5.46
CA ILE A 173 -14.61 -19.72 -6.88
C ILE A 173 -14.62 -21.03 -7.65
N ASN A 174 -15.44 -21.12 -8.69
CA ASN A 174 -15.64 -22.31 -9.52
C ASN A 174 -15.91 -23.58 -8.69
N ASN A 175 -16.56 -23.43 -7.53
CA ASN A 175 -16.81 -24.48 -6.52
C ASN A 175 -15.56 -25.21 -5.98
N GLN A 176 -14.36 -24.69 -6.25
CA GLN A 176 -13.08 -25.34 -5.91
C GLN A 176 -12.24 -24.50 -4.96
N VAL A 177 -11.99 -23.23 -5.31
CA VAL A 177 -11.05 -22.38 -4.57
C VAL A 177 -11.81 -21.66 -3.44
N PRO A 178 -11.46 -21.89 -2.17
CA PRO A 178 -12.16 -21.26 -1.05
C PRO A 178 -11.82 -19.77 -0.92
N LEU A 179 -12.83 -18.98 -0.55
CA LEU A 179 -12.70 -17.61 -0.11
C LEU A 179 -12.70 -17.58 1.42
N LYS A 180 -11.65 -17.07 2.04
CA LYS A 180 -11.64 -16.84 3.49
C LYS A 180 -12.66 -15.77 3.89
N ARG A 181 -12.78 -14.72 3.07
CA ARG A 181 -13.68 -13.58 3.32
C ARG A 181 -14.03 -12.80 2.05
N LEU A 182 -15.17 -12.11 2.11
CA LEU A 182 -15.58 -11.04 1.20
C LEU A 182 -15.57 -9.71 1.96
N VAL A 183 -14.95 -8.69 1.39
CA VAL A 183 -14.88 -7.34 1.96
C VAL A 183 -15.51 -6.35 0.99
N PHE A 184 -16.55 -5.68 1.43
CA PHE A 184 -17.21 -4.60 0.70
C PHE A 184 -16.66 -3.25 1.18
N ILE A 185 -16.02 -2.54 0.27
CA ILE A 185 -15.36 -1.26 0.53
C ILE A 185 -16.09 -0.19 -0.27
N ARG A 186 -16.54 0.88 0.38
CA ARG A 186 -17.12 2.05 -0.27
C ARG A 186 -16.43 3.31 0.19
N ASP A 187 -16.00 4.13 -0.77
CA ASP A 187 -15.39 5.44 -0.52
C ASP A 187 -14.24 5.38 0.52
N GLY A 188 -13.43 4.32 0.44
CA GLY A 188 -12.27 4.10 1.32
C GLY A 188 -12.59 3.58 2.72
N GLN A 189 -13.82 3.11 2.96
CA GLN A 189 -14.25 2.52 4.24
C GLN A 189 -14.81 1.11 4.05
N VAL A 190 -14.54 0.23 5.00
CA VAL A 190 -15.16 -1.10 5.04
C VAL A 190 -16.60 -0.99 5.53
N LEU A 191 -17.55 -1.26 4.64
CA LEU A 191 -18.98 -1.27 4.97
C LEU A 191 -19.44 -2.65 5.46
N ARG A 192 -18.85 -3.72 4.92
CA ARG A 192 -19.21 -5.09 5.30
C ARG A 192 -18.02 -6.02 5.12
N GLU A 193 -17.82 -6.89 6.10
CA GLU A 193 -16.89 -8.01 6.01
C GLU A 193 -17.65 -9.30 6.33
N GLN A 194 -17.66 -10.24 5.39
CA GLN A 194 -18.29 -11.56 5.54
C GLN A 194 -17.20 -12.61 5.53
N LYS A 195 -17.12 -13.42 6.60
CA LYS A 195 -16.22 -14.56 6.70
C LYS A 195 -16.98 -15.84 6.34
N PHE A 196 -16.32 -16.75 5.61
CA PHE A 196 -16.93 -17.99 5.13
C PHE A 196 -16.58 -19.23 5.97
N GLY A 197 -15.77 -19.08 7.02
CA GLY A 197 -15.37 -20.20 7.90
C GLY A 197 -14.27 -21.10 7.33
N HIS A 198 -13.83 -20.89 6.09
CA HIS A 198 -12.71 -21.63 5.51
C HIS A 198 -11.39 -21.27 6.20
N ALA A 199 -10.65 -22.27 6.68
CA ALA A 199 -9.37 -22.06 7.39
C ALA A 199 -8.31 -21.37 6.51
N GLN A 200 -8.33 -21.70 5.22
CA GLN A 200 -7.49 -21.13 4.17
C GLN A 200 -8.36 -20.63 3.01
N GLY A 201 -7.81 -19.70 2.23
CA GLY A 201 -8.50 -19.16 1.07
C GLY A 201 -8.11 -17.71 0.80
N TYR A 202 -8.64 -17.18 -0.29
CA TYR A 202 -8.41 -15.81 -0.71
C TYR A 202 -9.39 -14.83 -0.06
N THR A 203 -9.03 -13.55 -0.05
CA THR A 203 -9.94 -12.45 0.25
C THR A 203 -10.43 -11.88 -1.07
N LEU A 204 -11.75 -11.80 -1.23
CA LEU A 204 -12.39 -11.07 -2.32
C LEU A 204 -12.72 -9.67 -1.82
N GLN A 205 -12.20 -8.62 -2.47
CA GLN A 205 -12.51 -7.23 -2.17
C GLN A 205 -13.35 -6.65 -3.31
N LEU A 206 -14.45 -5.98 -2.95
CA LEU A 206 -15.30 -5.24 -3.87
C LEU A 206 -15.19 -3.75 -3.52
N LEU A 207 -14.53 -2.98 -4.39
CA LEU A 207 -14.25 -1.56 -4.21
C LEU A 207 -15.30 -0.75 -4.94
N VAL A 208 -15.96 0.16 -4.23
CA VAL A 208 -17.01 1.03 -4.77
C VAL A 208 -16.68 2.48 -4.47
N SER A 209 -16.87 3.36 -5.45
CA SER A 209 -16.86 4.80 -5.24
C SER A 209 -18.19 5.41 -5.68
N GLY A 210 -18.90 6.03 -4.74
CA GLY A 210 -20.32 6.39 -4.90
C GLY A 210 -21.17 5.18 -5.29
N GLN A 211 -21.68 5.17 -6.52
CA GLN A 211 -22.49 4.07 -7.07
C GLN A 211 -21.74 3.18 -8.07
N ARG A 212 -20.46 3.47 -8.35
CA ARG A 212 -19.68 2.76 -9.36
C ARG A 212 -18.75 1.76 -8.69
N ILE A 213 -18.77 0.53 -9.21
CA ILE A 213 -17.76 -0.47 -8.86
C ILE A 213 -16.47 -0.04 -9.54
N VAL A 214 -15.43 0.17 -8.73
CA VAL A 214 -14.10 0.58 -9.18
C VAL A 214 -13.33 -0.67 -9.60
N GLU A 215 -13.18 -1.62 -8.68
CA GLU A 215 -12.45 -2.87 -8.91
C GLU A 215 -13.05 -4.03 -8.10
N VAL A 216 -12.87 -5.24 -8.61
CA VAL A 216 -13.05 -6.50 -7.86
C VAL A 216 -11.69 -7.16 -7.78
N GLN A 217 -11.17 -7.36 -6.57
CA GLN A 217 -9.80 -7.82 -6.35
C GLN A 217 -9.80 -9.14 -5.59
N LEU A 218 -8.94 -10.06 -5.99
CA LEU A 218 -8.66 -11.30 -5.29
C LEU A 218 -7.24 -11.26 -4.75
N ILE A 219 -7.08 -11.38 -3.43
CA ILE A 219 -5.78 -11.32 -2.76
C ILE A 219 -5.61 -12.41 -1.71
N ASP A 220 -4.37 -12.83 -1.47
CA ASP A 220 -4.08 -13.77 -0.38
C ASP A 220 -4.11 -13.11 1.01
N ASP A 221 -4.03 -13.92 2.07
CA ASP A 221 -4.11 -13.44 3.45
C ASP A 221 -2.92 -12.58 3.88
N VAL A 222 -1.76 -12.71 3.23
CA VAL A 222 -0.57 -11.89 3.51
C VAL A 222 -0.74 -10.50 2.91
N VAL A 223 -1.15 -10.42 1.64
CA VAL A 223 -1.47 -9.14 0.99
C VAL A 223 -2.62 -8.44 1.73
N PHE A 224 -3.64 -9.19 2.15
CA PHE A 224 -4.76 -8.61 2.90
C PHE A 224 -4.29 -7.91 4.18
N ARG A 225 -3.34 -8.49 4.91
CA ARG A 225 -2.83 -7.93 6.17
C ARG A 225 -1.78 -6.83 5.98
N SER A 226 -1.29 -6.59 4.76
CA SER A 226 -0.27 -5.57 4.51
C SER A 226 -0.72 -4.18 4.94
N ASN A 227 0.22 -3.35 5.40
CA ASN A 227 -0.01 -1.95 5.74
C ASN A 227 -0.62 -1.20 4.55
N TYR A 228 -0.13 -1.47 3.32
CA TYR A 228 -0.73 -0.92 2.11
C TYR A 228 -2.22 -1.28 2.01
N ASN A 229 -2.61 -2.55 2.08
CA ASN A 229 -4.02 -2.93 1.97
C ASN A 229 -4.87 -2.37 3.12
N GLN A 230 -4.41 -2.52 4.36
CA GLN A 230 -5.13 -2.09 5.55
C GLN A 230 -5.35 -0.58 5.55
N MET A 231 -4.31 0.21 5.30
CA MET A 231 -4.39 1.67 5.38
C MET A 231 -5.04 2.24 4.11
N PHE A 232 -4.52 1.93 2.92
CA PHE A 232 -5.01 2.53 1.68
C PHE A 232 -6.43 2.08 1.33
N LEU A 233 -6.65 0.77 1.18
CA LEU A 233 -7.92 0.24 0.69
C LEU A 233 -8.98 0.13 1.79
N LEU A 234 -8.61 -0.33 2.98
CA LEU A 234 -9.58 -0.58 4.05
C LEU A 234 -9.79 0.61 5.00
N GLY A 235 -8.86 1.57 5.04
CA GLY A 235 -8.89 2.69 5.98
C GLY A 235 -8.68 2.29 7.44
N ARG A 236 -8.03 1.15 7.66
CA ARG A 236 -7.67 0.61 8.97
C ARG A 236 -6.21 0.96 9.25
N TYR A 237 -5.98 1.70 10.33
CA TYR A 237 -4.65 2.14 10.74
C TYR A 237 -4.62 2.31 12.26
N ASP A 238 -3.42 2.28 12.83
CA ASP A 238 -3.19 2.60 14.22
C ASP A 238 -3.22 4.13 14.41
N ARG A 239 -4.17 4.62 15.23
CA ARG A 239 -4.38 6.05 15.47
C ARG A 239 -3.35 6.66 16.42
N GLU A 240 -2.62 5.84 17.17
CA GLU A 240 -1.51 6.31 17.98
C GLU A 240 -0.31 6.65 17.09
N LEU A 241 -0.09 5.87 16.03
CA LEU A 241 1.04 6.02 15.10
C LEU A 241 0.75 6.95 13.90
N PHE A 242 -0.48 7.01 13.44
CA PHE A 242 -0.85 7.71 12.20
C PHE A 242 -2.14 8.53 12.36
N GLU A 243 -2.22 9.62 11.60
CA GLU A 243 -3.42 10.47 11.47
C GLU A 243 -3.80 10.56 10.00
N GLU A 244 -5.01 10.14 9.63
CA GLU A 244 -5.53 10.33 8.26
C GLU A 244 -5.85 11.81 8.02
N THR A 245 -5.10 12.47 7.15
CA THR A 245 -5.27 13.91 6.87
C THR A 245 -5.97 14.18 5.54
N TYR A 246 -6.02 13.18 4.65
CA TYR A 246 -6.73 13.28 3.39
C TYR A 246 -7.10 11.90 2.83
N ASN A 247 -8.35 11.74 2.39
CA ASN A 247 -8.86 10.55 1.73
C ASN A 247 -9.52 10.96 0.40
N ALA A 248 -8.94 10.48 -0.70
CA ALA A 248 -9.45 10.67 -2.06
C ALA A 248 -9.63 9.33 -2.75
N PHE A 249 -10.18 8.34 -2.04
CA PHE A 249 -10.47 7.03 -2.60
C PHE A 249 -11.31 7.16 -3.89
N PRO A 250 -10.97 6.43 -4.97
CA PRO A 250 -9.99 5.34 -5.02
C PRO A 250 -8.57 5.79 -5.40
N PHE A 251 -8.29 7.08 -5.54
CA PHE A 251 -7.04 7.58 -6.11
C PHE A 251 -5.88 7.61 -5.13
N SER A 252 -6.07 8.18 -3.94
CA SER A 252 -4.97 8.31 -2.97
C SER A 252 -5.44 8.48 -1.55
N ARG A 253 -4.52 8.27 -0.61
CA ARG A 253 -4.75 8.48 0.82
C ARG A 253 -3.47 8.98 1.48
N LEU A 254 -3.64 9.94 2.39
CA LEU A 254 -2.54 10.62 3.05
C LEU A 254 -2.66 10.45 4.56
N TYR A 255 -1.56 10.06 5.18
CA TYR A 255 -1.44 9.94 6.63
C TYR A 255 -0.27 10.78 7.12
N ARG A 256 -0.46 11.56 8.16
CA ARG A 256 0.64 12.12 8.95
C ARG A 256 1.17 11.06 9.91
N VAL A 257 2.49 10.92 10.00
CA VAL A 257 3.12 10.05 11.01
C VAL A 257 3.28 10.82 12.32
N LYS A 258 2.90 10.20 13.44
CA LYS A 258 2.91 10.81 14.78
C LYS A 258 4.15 10.39 15.57
N PHE A 259 5.23 11.18 15.47
CA PHE A 259 6.48 10.93 16.21
C PHE A 259 6.46 11.42 17.65
#